data_AF-A0A1G0MQE0-F1
#
_entry.id   AF-A0A1G0MQE0-F1
#
_cell.length_a   1.000
_cell.length_b   1.000
_cell.length_c   1.000
_cell.angle_alpha   90.00
_cell.angle_beta   90.00
_cell.angle_gamma   90.00
#
_symmetry.space_group_name_H-M   'P 1'
#
loop_
_entity.id
_entity.type
_entity.pdbx_description
1 polymer ?
#
loop_
_entity_poly.entity_id
_entity_poly.type
_entity_poly.pdbx_seq_one_letter_code
_entity_poly.pdbx_strand_id
1 'polypeptide(L)' 'MLVIHGYNLAHLGPNANRSGDIAAVLGVKINSLGPVRAKLIKKGMIYSPTHGDMAFTVPLFDEFMRRAIPEFEGKG' A
#
# COMPACT_ATOMS: atom_id res chain seq x y z
N MET A 1 0.47 -10.66 -1.56
CA MET A 1 -0.39 -9.53 -1.99
C MET A 1 -0.62 -8.49 -0.89
N LEU A 2 -1.10 -8.86 0.31
CA LEU A 2 -1.23 -7.93 1.47
C LEU A 2 0.15 -7.40 1.91
N VAL A 3 1.14 -8.28 1.95
CA VAL A 3 2.53 -8.02 2.34
C VAL A 3 3.21 -6.98 1.45
N ILE A 4 3.12 -7.15 0.12
CA ILE A 4 3.79 -6.29 -0.87
C ILE A 4 3.26 -4.85 -0.86
N HIS A 5 1.94 -4.67 -0.78
CA HIS A 5 1.34 -3.33 -0.81
C HIS A 5 1.39 -2.67 0.57
N GLY A 6 1.30 -3.46 1.64
CA GLY A 6 1.39 -2.96 3.00
C GLY A 6 2.76 -2.40 3.34
N TYR A 7 3.83 -3.06 2.90
CA TYR A 7 5.20 -2.60 3.12
C TYR A 7 5.54 -1.30 2.38
N ASN A 8 4.96 -1.06 1.21
CA ASN A 8 5.25 0.13 0.40
C ASN A 8 4.45 1.37 0.85
N LEU A 9 3.19 1.18 1.27
CA LEU A 9 2.49 2.21 2.05
C LEU A 9 3.30 2.54 3.32
N ALA A 10 3.90 1.55 3.97
CA ALA A 10 4.75 1.78 5.13
C ALA A 10 6.07 2.51 4.80
N HIS A 11 6.64 2.29 3.61
CA HIS A 11 7.89 2.93 3.19
C HIS A 11 7.71 4.39 2.76
N LEU A 12 6.58 4.70 2.12
CA LEU A 12 6.24 6.07 1.71
C LEU A 12 5.78 6.95 2.90
N GLY A 13 5.61 6.33 4.07
CA GLY A 13 5.27 7.02 5.32
C GLY A 13 3.77 6.94 5.65
N PRO A 14 3.39 7.39 6.85
CA PRO A 14 2.07 7.15 7.44
C PRO A 14 0.92 7.89 6.73
N ASN A 15 1.26 8.78 5.80
CA ASN A 15 0.30 9.64 5.12
C ASN A 15 -0.34 8.92 3.92
N ALA A 16 -1.44 9.49 3.44
CA ALA A 16 -2.06 9.01 2.23
C ALA A 16 -1.09 9.11 1.05
N ASN A 17 -0.92 8.01 0.33
CA ASN A 17 0.05 7.90 -0.75
C ASN A 17 -0.66 7.81 -2.09
N ARG A 18 -0.15 8.51 -3.11
CA ARG A 18 -0.75 8.45 -4.44
C ARG A 18 -0.53 7.07 -5.03
N SER A 19 -1.55 6.56 -5.71
CA SER A 19 -1.48 5.25 -6.37
C SER A 19 -0.34 5.19 -7.42
N GLY A 20 0.02 6.32 -8.02
CA GLY A 20 1.15 6.43 -8.96
C GLY A 20 2.51 6.23 -8.30
N ASP A 21 2.72 6.81 -7.12
CA ASP A 21 3.99 6.67 -6.38
C ASP A 21 4.18 5.23 -5.91
N ILE A 22 3.09 4.59 -5.47
CA ILE A 22 3.09 3.16 -5.12
C ILE A 22 3.40 2.29 -6.33
N ALA A 23 2.87 2.62 -7.51
CA ALA A 23 3.17 1.89 -8.75
C ALA A 23 4.66 2.00 -9.14
N ALA A 24 5.23 3.20 -8.99
CA ALA A 24 6.64 3.47 -9.27
C ALA A 24 7.57 2.67 -8.34
N VAL A 25 7.28 2.64 -7.04
CA VAL A 25 8.06 1.85 -6.06
C VAL A 25 7.95 0.35 -6.34
N LEU A 26 6.79 -0.12 -6.78
CA LEU A 26 6.55 -1.52 -7.11
C LEU A 26 7.07 -1.95 -8.49
N GLY A 27 7.51 -1.01 -9.34
CA GLY A 27 7.87 -1.31 -10.73
C GLY A 27 6.72 -1.84 -11.59
N VAL A 28 5.47 -1.58 -11.20
CA VAL A 28 4.27 -2.07 -11.91
C VAL A 28 3.52 -0.94 -12.60
N LYS A 29 2.68 -1.29 -13.59
CA LYS A 29 1.82 -0.30 -14.26
C LYS A 29 0.73 0.18 -13.29
N ILE A 30 0.48 1.48 -13.22
CA ILE A 30 -0.57 2.05 -12.34
C ILE A 30 -1.95 1.39 -12.54
N ASN A 31 -2.29 1.00 -13.76
CA ASN A 31 -3.56 0.33 -14.09
C ASN A 31 -3.70 -1.06 -13.44
N SER A 32 -2.59 -1.74 -13.11
CA SER A 32 -2.65 -3.03 -12.42
C SER A 32 -2.98 -2.89 -10.93
N LEU A 33 -2.87 -1.69 -10.36
CA LEU A 33 -3.23 -1.43 -8.96
C LEU A 33 -4.73 -1.28 -8.74
N GLY A 34 -5.52 -0.97 -9.77
CA GLY A 34 -6.97 -0.76 -9.66
C GLY A 34 -7.73 -1.94 -9.01
N PRO A 35 -7.60 -3.17 -9.55
CA PRO A 35 -8.24 -4.36 -8.97
C PRO A 35 -7.75 -4.68 -7.55
N VAL A 36 -6.46 -4.46 -7.27
CA VAL A 36 -5.88 -4.72 -5.95
C VAL A 36 -6.41 -3.71 -4.93
N ARG A 37 -6.45 -2.42 -5.28
CA ARG A 37 -7.02 -1.34 -4.47
C ARG A 37 -8.47 -1.65 -4.11
N ALA A 38 -9.30 -2.01 -5.09
CA ALA A 38 -10.71 -2.35 -4.85
C ALA A 38 -10.86 -3.51 -3.85
N LYS A 39 -10.00 -4.55 -3.96
CA LYS A 39 -10.02 -5.70 -3.07
C LYS A 39 -9.58 -5.36 -1.65
N LEU A 40 -8.61 -4.47 -1.47
CA LEU A 40 -8.15 -4.02 -0.14
C LEU A 40 -9.17 -3.09 0.53
N ILE A 41 -9.82 -2.20 -0.22
CA ILE A 41 -10.95 -1.38 0.27
C ILE A 41 -12.11 -2.28 0.71
N LYS A 42 -12.50 -3.25 -0.12
CA LYS A 42 -13.57 -4.21 0.22
C LYS A 42 -13.26 -5.02 1.48
N LYS A 43 -11.98 -5.28 1.76
CA LYS A 43 -11.53 -5.96 2.98
C LYS A 43 -11.38 -5.03 4.19
N GLY A 44 -11.63 -3.73 4.04
CA GLY A 44 -11.47 -2.75 5.11
C GLY A 44 -10.03 -2.52 5.55
N MET A 45 -9.04 -2.82 4.69
CA MET A 45 -7.61 -2.67 5.01
C MET A 45 -7.08 -1.26 4.70
N ILE A 46 -7.63 -0.62 3.67
CA ILE A 46 -7.25 0.72 3.22
C ILE A 46 -8.50 1.52 2.87
N TYR A 47 -8.37 2.86 2.88
CA TYR A 47 -9.38 3.80 2.41
C TYR A 47 -8.75 4.90 1.55
N SER A 48 -9.58 5.69 0.88
CA SER A 48 -9.18 6.76 -0.03
C SER A 48 -9.65 8.10 0.56
N PRO A 49 -8.80 8.85 1.28
CA PRO A 49 -9.18 10.15 1.85
C PRO A 49 -9.45 11.19 0.77
N THR A 50 -8.78 11.07 -0.38
CA THR A 50 -8.85 11.93 -1.56
C THR A 50 -8.79 11.06 -2.81
N HIS A 51 -9.18 11.59 -3.97
CA HIS A 51 -9.20 10.83 -5.22
C HIS A 51 -7.77 10.45 -5.65
N GLY A 52 -7.51 9.14 -5.75
CA GLY A 52 -6.22 8.61 -6.18
C GLY A 52 -5.24 8.26 -5.06
N ASP A 53 -5.57 8.62 -3.82
CA ASP A 53 -4.73 8.33 -2.65
C ASP A 53 -5.20 7.06 -1.92
N MET A 54 -4.27 6.47 -1.16
CA MET A 54 -4.51 5.29 -0.34
C MET A 54 -3.88 5.46 1.04
N ALA A 55 -4.64 5.14 2.08
CA ALA A 55 -4.19 5.15 3.47
C ALA A 55 -4.70 3.90 4.21
N PHE A 56 -3.99 3.43 5.24
CA PHE A 56 -4.45 2.31 6.07
C PHE A 56 -5.63 2.73 6.95
N THR A 57 -6.57 1.80 7.14
CA THR A 57 -7.66 1.96 8.12
C THR A 57 -7.19 1.68 9.54
N VAL A 58 -6.18 0.83 9.70
CA VAL A 58 -5.58 0.49 10.99
C VAL A 58 -4.48 1.52 11.30
N PRO A 59 -4.56 2.23 12.44
CA PRO A 59 -3.51 3.15 12.87
C PRO A 59 -2.17 2.44 13.06
N LEU A 60 -1.06 3.11 12.72
CA LEU A 60 0.32 2.61 12.88
C LEU A 60 0.59 1.27 12.16
N PHE A 61 -0.24 0.92 11.19
CA PHE A 61 -0.08 -0.35 10.48
C PHE A 61 1.19 -0.38 9.65
N ASP A 62 1.70 0.78 9.23
CA ASP A 62 3.02 0.94 8.62
C ASP A 62 4.15 0.48 9.55
N GLU A 63 4.14 0.91 10.80
CA GLU A 63 5.13 0.49 11.81
C GLU A 63 5.03 -1.02 12.07
N PHE A 64 3.81 -1.54 12.18
CA PHE A 64 3.58 -2.98 12.30
C PHE A 64 4.19 -3.75 11.12
N MET A 65 3.97 -3.28 9.88
CA MET A 65 4.49 -3.93 8.68
C MET A 65 6.02 -3.92 8.63
N ARG A 66 6.67 -2.82 9.02
CA ARG A 66 8.14 -2.72 9.11
C ARG A 66 8.72 -3.71 10.13
N ARG A 67 8.03 -3.91 11.27
CA ARG A 67 8.44 -4.88 12.30
C ARG A 67 8.15 -6.32 11.90
N ALA A 68 6.98 -6.58 11.33
CA ALA A 68 6.54 -7.93 10.98
C ALA A 68 7.28 -8.49 9.74
N ILE A 69 7.77 -7.60 8.88
CA ILE A 69 8.42 -7.94 7.62
C ILE A 69 9.67 -7.07 7.46
N PRO A 70 10.73 -7.33 8.26
CA PRO A 70 11.94 -6.51 8.26
C PRO A 70 12.70 -6.58 6.93
N GLU A 71 12.65 -7.72 6.25
CA GLU A 71 13.26 -7.95 4.94
C GLU A 71 12.15 -8.26 3.93
N PHE A 72 11.78 -7.25 3.14
CA PHE A 72 10.83 -7.43 2.05
C PHE A 72 11.60 -7.61 0.73
N GLU A 73 11.83 -8.85 0.32
CA GLU A 73 12.25 -9.15 -1.05
C GLU A 73 11.04 -8.97 -2.00
N GLY A 74 10.84 -7.74 -2.44
CA GLY A 74 9.97 -7.45 -3.57
C GLY A 74 10.57 -8.09 -4.82
N LYS A 75 10.13 -9.31 -5.17
CA LYS A 75 10.41 -9.85 -6.50
C LYS A 75 9.70 -8.96 -7.52
N GLY A 76 10.49 -8.13 -8.20
CA GLY A 76 10.10 -7.34 -9.36
C GLY A 76 9.62 -8.20 -10.52
#